data_AF-A0A485KKP7-F1
#
_entry.id   AF-A0A485KKP7-F1
#
_cell.length_a   1.000
_cell.length_b   1.000
_cell.length_c   1.000
_cell.angle_alpha   90.00
_cell.angle_beta   90.00
_cell.angle_gamma   90.00
#
_symmetry.space_group_name_H-M   'P 1'
#
loop_
_entity.id
_entity.type
_entity.pdbx_description
1 polymer ?
#
loop_
_entity_poly.entity_id
_entity_poly.type
_entity_poly.pdbx_seq_one_letter_code
_entity_poly.pdbx_strand_id
1 'polypeptide(L)'
;MLLNSKCKSLFLQRKKPAKIHWTLGWRRMNKKLRVEEVARRRARKTTKIQRAIVGVSVDELKKKRNQKPTVRAAARDAALKEAKEQAKTKKAAAPAGQKKQVVKNAAPRGGKKTGNRGAL
;
A
#
# COMPACT_ATOMS: atom_id res chain seq x y z
N MET A 1 18.03 -0.39 46.29
CA MET A 1 19.05 -1.29 46.88
C MET A 1 20.44 -0.73 46.57
N LEU A 2 21.30 -0.53 47.57
CA LEU A 2 22.68 -0.06 47.38
C LEU A 2 23.64 -1.25 47.50
N LEU A 3 24.57 -1.38 46.56
CA LEU A 3 25.36 -2.61 46.36
C LEU A 3 26.42 -2.88 47.45
N ASN A 4 26.98 -1.84 48.06
CA ASN A 4 28.07 -1.96 49.04
C ASN A 4 28.01 -0.87 50.13
N SER A 5 28.82 -1.04 51.18
CA SER A 5 28.95 -0.09 52.30
C SER A 5 29.39 1.31 51.85
N LYS A 6 30.29 1.40 50.87
CA LYS A 6 30.76 2.67 50.28
C LYS A 6 29.61 3.47 49.65
N CYS A 7 28.76 2.82 48.86
CA CYS A 7 27.56 3.42 48.27
C CYS A 7 26.60 3.90 49.36
N LYS A 8 26.38 3.09 50.41
CA LYS A 8 25.51 3.43 51.54
C LYS A 8 26.00 4.66 52.30
N SER A 9 27.29 4.72 52.63
CA SER A 9 27.91 5.87 53.29
C SER A 9 27.78 7.15 52.47
N LEU A 10 28.09 7.10 51.16
CA LEU A 10 27.98 8.26 50.27
C LEU A 10 26.53 8.76 50.11
N PHE A 11 25.55 7.84 50.13
CA PHE A 11 24.13 8.19 50.10
C PHE A 11 23.68 8.87 51.39
N LEU A 12 24.09 8.37 52.55
CA LEU A 12 23.80 8.99 53.86
C LEU A 12 24.43 10.38 53.98
N GLN A 13 25.63 10.57 53.41
CA GLN A 13 26.30 11.87 53.29
C GLN A 13 25.66 12.80 52.23
N ARG A 14 24.56 12.37 51.58
CA ARG A 14 23.83 13.13 50.56
C ARG A 14 24.71 13.57 49.38
N LYS A 15 25.75 12.79 49.04
CA LYS A 15 26.61 13.09 47.89
C LYS A 15 25.89 12.73 46.60
N LYS A 16 25.79 13.69 45.67
CA LYS A 16 25.15 13.48 44.37
C LYS A 16 26.01 12.56 43.50
N PRO A 17 25.49 11.43 42.98
CA PRO A 17 26.26 10.52 42.12
C PRO A 17 26.88 11.22 40.90
N ALA A 18 26.20 12.22 40.33
CA ALA A 18 26.69 13.05 39.23
C ALA A 18 28.04 13.77 39.49
N LYS A 19 28.45 13.94 40.75
CA LYS A 19 29.74 14.57 41.11
C LYS A 19 30.83 13.54 41.41
N ILE A 20 30.52 12.25 41.40
CA ILE A 20 31.44 11.18 41.78
C ILE A 20 31.91 10.45 40.51
N HIS A 21 33.18 10.64 40.16
CA HIS A 21 33.81 10.22 38.90
C HIS A 21 33.60 8.76 38.50
N TRP A 22 33.65 7.83 39.46
CA TRP A 22 33.55 6.40 39.16
C TRP A 22 32.10 5.92 38.93
N THR A 23 31.10 6.73 39.26
CA THR A 23 29.69 6.32 39.17
C THR A 23 29.17 6.35 37.74
N LEU A 24 28.11 5.58 37.51
CA LEU A 24 27.39 5.58 36.24
C LEU A 24 26.76 6.95 35.93
N GLY A 25 26.29 7.67 36.95
CA GLY A 25 25.67 8.99 36.79
C GLY A 25 26.65 10.01 36.21
N TRP A 26 27.87 10.08 36.76
CA TRP A 26 28.94 10.90 36.21
C TRP A 26 29.34 10.46 34.80
N ARG A 27 29.53 9.16 34.55
CA ARG A 27 29.91 8.66 33.20
C ARG A 27 28.86 8.97 32.13
N ARG A 28 27.57 8.93 32.46
CA ARG A 28 26.48 9.32 31.53
C ARG A 28 26.53 10.81 31.21
N MET A 29 26.70 11.68 32.22
CA MET A 29 26.78 13.13 32.02
C MET A 29 28.03 13.56 31.25
N ASN A 30 29.17 12.94 31.54
CA ASN A 30 30.47 13.28 30.95
C ASN A 30 30.77 12.48 29.66
N LYS A 31 29.76 11.82 29.07
CA LYS A 31 29.88 11.04 27.82
C LYS A 31 31.01 9.99 27.87
N LYS A 32 31.31 9.45 29.06
CA LYS A 32 32.27 8.35 29.27
C LYS A 32 31.60 6.99 29.21
N LEU A 33 30.27 6.96 29.25
CA LEU A 33 29.50 5.78 28.89
C LEU A 33 29.26 5.82 27.38
N ARG A 34 29.93 4.94 26.62
CA ARG A 34 29.56 4.69 25.24
C ARG A 34 28.24 3.95 25.27
N VAL A 35 27.15 4.68 25.07
CA VAL A 35 25.87 4.06 24.72
C VAL A 35 26.04 3.70 23.26
N GLU A 36 26.22 2.41 22.95
CA GLU A 36 25.88 1.95 21.62
C GLU A 36 24.41 2.34 21.41
N GLU A 37 24.18 3.40 20.65
CA GLU A 37 22.85 3.75 20.19
C GLU A 37 22.42 2.63 19.25
N VAL A 38 21.89 1.56 19.83
CA VAL A 38 21.10 0.59 19.10
C VAL A 38 19.86 1.36 18.66
N ALA A 39 19.93 1.92 17.45
CA ALA A 39 18.82 2.62 16.82
C ALA A 39 17.67 1.63 16.71
N ARG A 40 16.76 1.67 17.68
CA ARG A 40 15.65 0.73 17.76
C ARG A 40 14.71 1.07 16.61
N ARG A 41 14.72 0.27 15.56
CA ARG A 41 13.90 0.50 14.36
C ARG A 41 12.43 0.59 14.75
N ARG A 42 11.83 1.76 14.57
CA ARG A 42 10.50 2.12 15.11
C ARG A 42 9.32 1.79 14.18
N ALA A 43 9.56 1.05 13.10
CA ALA A 43 8.52 0.71 12.14
C ALA A 43 7.67 -0.47 12.64
N ARG A 44 6.43 -0.22 13.03
CA ARG A 44 5.39 -1.25 13.21
C ARG A 44 4.71 -1.49 11.85
N LYS A 45 4.62 -2.76 11.42
CA LYS A 45 3.85 -3.14 10.23
C LYS A 45 2.38 -3.31 10.62
N THR A 46 1.48 -2.58 9.97
CA THR A 46 0.02 -2.72 10.18
C THR A 46 -0.62 -3.34 8.95
N THR A 47 -1.38 -4.42 9.14
CA THR A 47 -2.21 -5.00 8.09
C THR A 47 -3.55 -4.28 8.04
N LYS A 48 -3.93 -3.74 6.88
CA LYS A 48 -5.25 -3.14 6.69
C LYS A 48 -6.29 -4.23 6.45
N ILE A 49 -7.36 -4.24 7.24
CA ILE A 49 -8.50 -5.15 7.06
C ILE A 49 -9.38 -4.60 5.94
N GLN A 50 -9.73 -5.45 4.98
CA GLN A 50 -10.70 -5.08 3.93
C GLN A 50 -12.11 -4.99 4.54
N ARG A 51 -12.78 -3.85 4.34
CA ARG A 51 -14.15 -3.58 4.82
C ARG A 51 -15.17 -3.81 3.70
N ALA A 52 -16.43 -4.00 4.09
CA ALA A 52 -17.54 -4.14 3.14
C ALA A 52 -17.68 -2.86 2.32
N ILE A 53 -18.10 -3.02 1.08
CA ILE A 53 -18.45 -1.91 0.18
C ILE A 53 -19.97 -1.94 0.04
N VAL A 54 -20.63 -0.78 -0.06
CA VAL A 54 -22.09 -0.73 -0.22
C VAL A 54 -22.49 -1.62 -1.42
N GLY A 55 -23.39 -2.59 -1.16
CA GLY A 55 -23.84 -3.55 -2.15
C GLY A 55 -22.97 -4.80 -2.37
N VAL A 56 -21.82 -4.95 -1.68
CA VAL A 56 -20.98 -6.16 -1.73
C VAL A 56 -20.37 -6.48 -0.36
N SER A 57 -20.67 -7.66 0.18
CA SER A 57 -20.10 -8.10 1.47
C SER A 57 -18.59 -8.39 1.37
N VAL A 58 -17.89 -8.35 2.51
CA VAL A 58 -16.44 -8.67 2.58
C VAL A 58 -16.15 -10.07 2.04
N ASP A 59 -17.07 -11.01 2.26
CA ASP A 59 -16.88 -12.41 1.88
C ASP A 59 -17.09 -12.64 0.40
N GLU A 60 -18.03 -11.93 -0.23
CA GLU A 60 -18.18 -11.91 -1.69
C GLU A 60 -16.95 -11.32 -2.38
N LEU A 61 -16.37 -10.26 -1.81
CA LEU A 61 -15.16 -9.63 -2.34
C LEU A 61 -13.97 -10.59 -2.28
N LYS A 62 -13.80 -11.30 -1.15
CA LYS A 62 -12.77 -12.35 -1.01
C LYS A 62 -13.00 -13.50 -1.99
N LYS A 63 -14.24 -13.96 -2.16
CA LYS A 63 -14.61 -15.02 -3.11
C LYS A 63 -14.25 -14.63 -4.55
N LYS A 64 -14.63 -13.43 -5.01
CA LYS A 64 -14.26 -12.92 -6.35
C LYS A 64 -12.74 -12.79 -6.51
N ARG A 65 -12.03 -12.29 -5.51
CA ARG A 65 -10.56 -12.16 -5.55
C ARG A 65 -9.86 -13.52 -5.64
N ASN A 66 -10.36 -14.52 -4.91
CA ASN A 66 -9.76 -15.84 -4.81
C ASN A 66 -10.13 -16.78 -5.98
N GLN A 67 -10.96 -16.34 -6.94
CA GLN A 67 -11.22 -17.12 -8.15
C GLN A 67 -9.93 -17.33 -8.95
N LYS A 68 -9.67 -18.58 -9.35
CA LYS A 68 -8.50 -18.93 -10.15
C LYS A 68 -8.51 -18.16 -11.48
N PRO A 69 -7.34 -17.68 -11.97
CA PRO A 69 -7.26 -16.92 -13.22
C PRO A 69 -7.85 -17.64 -14.43
N THR A 70 -7.77 -18.99 -14.47
CA THR A 70 -8.34 -19.82 -15.53
C THR A 70 -9.86 -19.69 -15.61
N VAL A 71 -10.55 -19.72 -14.46
CA VAL A 71 -12.01 -19.56 -14.38
C VAL A 71 -12.42 -18.14 -14.77
N ARG A 72 -11.64 -17.13 -14.38
CA ARG A 72 -11.86 -15.73 -14.78
C ARG A 72 -11.67 -15.52 -16.28
N ALA A 73 -10.69 -16.17 -16.90
CA ALA A 73 -10.47 -16.11 -18.34
C ALA A 73 -11.63 -16.77 -19.10
N ALA A 74 -12.05 -17.97 -18.70
CA ALA A 74 -13.17 -18.68 -19.31
C ALA A 74 -14.48 -17.88 -19.25
N ALA A 75 -14.79 -17.26 -18.09
CA ALA A 75 -15.97 -16.40 -17.95
C ALA A 75 -15.89 -15.15 -18.84
N ARG A 76 -14.69 -14.55 -19.00
CA ARG A 76 -14.48 -13.42 -19.91
C ARG A 76 -14.69 -13.84 -21.37
N ASP A 77 -14.17 -14.99 -21.76
CA ASP A 77 -14.28 -15.48 -23.13
C ASP A 77 -15.72 -15.86 -23.50
N ALA A 78 -16.47 -16.45 -22.55
CA ALA A 78 -17.90 -16.71 -22.71
C ALA A 78 -18.69 -15.40 -22.90
N ALA A 79 -18.49 -14.43 -22.02
CA ALA A 79 -19.15 -13.12 -22.13
C ALA A 79 -18.80 -12.38 -23.44
N LEU A 80 -17.57 -12.49 -23.93
CA LEU A 80 -17.16 -11.93 -25.22
C LEU A 80 -17.83 -12.63 -26.40
N LYS A 81 -18.07 -13.95 -26.33
CA LYS A 81 -18.80 -14.69 -27.38
C LYS A 81 -20.26 -14.28 -27.40
N GLU A 82 -20.92 -14.25 -26.25
CA GLU A 82 -22.31 -13.79 -26.12
C GLU A 82 -22.47 -12.35 -26.60
N ALA A 83 -21.56 -11.44 -26.22
CA ALA A 83 -21.58 -10.05 -26.69
C ALA A 83 -21.41 -9.94 -28.22
N LYS A 84 -20.55 -10.78 -28.82
CA LYS A 84 -20.38 -10.83 -30.28
C LYS A 84 -21.62 -11.39 -30.97
N GLU A 85 -22.27 -12.41 -30.41
CA GLU A 85 -23.51 -12.97 -30.95
C GLU A 85 -24.67 -11.98 -30.85
N GLN A 86 -24.83 -11.32 -29.70
CA GLN A 86 -25.80 -10.23 -29.52
C GLN A 86 -25.54 -9.06 -30.48
N ALA A 87 -24.28 -8.75 -30.79
CA ALA A 87 -23.95 -7.74 -31.79
C ALA A 87 -24.28 -8.19 -33.22
N LYS A 88 -24.12 -9.48 -33.53
CA LYS A 88 -24.50 -10.04 -34.85
C LYS A 88 -26.00 -10.09 -35.03
N THR A 89 -26.77 -10.51 -34.02
CA THR A 89 -28.23 -10.53 -34.08
C THR A 89 -28.81 -9.12 -34.17
N LYS A 90 -28.27 -8.15 -33.43
CA LYS A 90 -28.65 -6.74 -33.56
C LYS A 90 -28.29 -6.13 -34.92
N LYS A 91 -27.20 -6.57 -35.56
CA LYS A 91 -26.85 -6.16 -36.94
C LYS A 91 -27.74 -6.83 -38.00
N ALA A 92 -28.17 -8.06 -37.77
CA ALA A 92 -29.09 -8.78 -38.66
C ALA A 92 -30.54 -8.30 -38.53
N ALA A 93 -30.92 -7.78 -37.36
CA ALA A 93 -32.24 -7.18 -37.11
C ALA A 93 -32.31 -5.68 -37.45
N ALA A 94 -31.22 -5.07 -37.93
CA ALA A 94 -31.25 -3.71 -38.47
C ALA A 94 -31.74 -3.75 -39.93
N PRO A 95 -32.94 -3.22 -40.26
CA PRO A 95 -33.35 -3.11 -41.65
C PRO A 95 -32.36 -2.22 -42.41
N ALA A 96 -31.93 -2.66 -43.58
CA ALA A 96 -31.13 -1.87 -44.52
C ALA A 96 -31.94 -0.62 -44.92
N GLY A 97 -31.73 0.48 -44.21
CA GLY A 97 -32.51 1.70 -44.38
C GLY A 97 -31.70 2.93 -44.01
N GLN A 98 -31.47 3.75 -45.03
CA GLN A 98 -30.99 5.13 -45.00
C GLN A 98 -29.47 5.34 -44.92
N LYS A 99 -28.89 5.34 -46.14
CA LYS A 99 -27.74 6.15 -46.51
C LYS A 99 -28.00 7.61 -46.06
N LYS A 100 -27.44 8.05 -44.92
CA LYS A 100 -27.29 9.48 -44.65
C LYS A 100 -25.98 9.97 -45.25
N GLN A 101 -26.15 10.95 -46.11
CA GLN A 101 -25.17 11.66 -46.92
C GLN A 101 -23.84 11.94 -46.20
N VAL A 102 -22.80 11.69 -46.98
CA VAL A 102 -21.44 12.19 -46.83
C VAL A 102 -21.48 13.71 -46.73
N VAL A 103 -21.12 14.28 -45.58
CA VAL A 103 -20.56 15.64 -45.52
C VAL A 103 -19.06 15.49 -45.37
N LYS A 104 -18.37 15.72 -46.49
CA LYS A 104 -16.92 15.96 -46.52
C LYS A 104 -16.65 17.23 -45.71
N ASN A 105 -15.80 17.13 -44.69
CA ASN A 105 -14.87 18.21 -44.38
C ASN A 105 -13.53 17.58 -44.05
N ALA A 106 -12.58 17.85 -44.95
CA ALA A 106 -11.19 17.49 -44.84
C ALA A 106 -10.44 18.62 -44.14
N ALA A 107 -9.68 18.31 -43.08
CA ALA A 107 -8.46 19.01 -42.70
C ALA A 107 -7.61 18.08 -41.79
N PRO A 108 -6.27 18.19 -41.83
CA PRO A 108 -5.38 17.02 -41.82
C PRO A 108 -4.90 16.58 -40.43
N ARG A 109 -4.44 15.33 -40.41
CA ARG A 109 -3.77 14.64 -39.29
C ARG A 109 -2.49 15.36 -38.87
N GLY A 110 -2.31 15.51 -37.55
CA GLY A 110 -1.02 15.86 -36.94
C GLY A 110 -0.78 15.07 -35.64
N GLY A 111 0.12 14.08 -35.70
CA GLY A 111 0.97 13.68 -34.58
C GLY A 111 0.39 12.80 -33.46
N LYS A 112 0.47 11.48 -33.64
CA LYS A 112 0.59 10.52 -32.52
C LYS A 112 1.79 10.92 -31.66
N LYS A 113 1.59 11.29 -30.39
CA LYS A 113 2.60 11.11 -29.34
C LYS A 113 2.23 9.89 -28.50
N THR A 114 2.87 8.77 -28.84
CA THR A 114 2.98 7.61 -27.96
C THR A 114 3.89 7.96 -26.80
N GLY A 115 3.35 8.01 -25.59
CA GLY A 115 4.11 8.22 -24.36
C GLY A 115 3.63 7.26 -23.29
N ASN A 116 4.11 6.02 -23.34
CA ASN A 116 4.10 5.14 -22.18
C ASN A 116 5.04 5.75 -21.13
N ARG A 117 4.52 6.10 -19.94
CA ARG A 117 5.20 6.00 -18.62
C ARG A 117 4.37 6.73 -17.56
N GLY A 118 3.66 5.96 -16.76
CA GLY A 118 2.98 6.45 -15.56
C GLY A 118 2.64 5.29 -14.66
N ALA A 119 3.68 4.59 -14.20
CA ALA A 119 3.58 3.76 -13.01
C ALA A 119 3.41 4.71 -11.81
N LEU A 120 2.26 4.60 -11.15
CA LEU A 120 2.01 4.86 -9.72
C LEU A 120 0.68 4.20 -9.35
#